data_AF-A0A2S8HL01-F1
#
_entry.id   AF-A0A2S8HL01-F1
#
_cell.length_a   1.000
_cell.length_b   1.000
_cell.length_c   1.000
_cell.angle_alpha   90.00
_cell.angle_beta   90.00
_cell.angle_gamma   90.00
#
_symmetry.space_group_name_H-M   'P 1'
#
loop_
_entity.id
_entity.type
_entity.pdbx_description
1 polymer ?
#
loop_
_entity_poly.entity_id
_entity_poly.type
_entity_poly.pdbx_seq_one_letter_code
_entity_poly.pdbx_strand_id
1 'polypeptide(L)'
;MDFSQAHHIRRSGFGFVERVVDSPQEIYKADVIFSESESGKGGEKYLQGEALVPLLRGRDYISCVFRVHTTTYKTYFSNLMYVPAGELLKAATKK
;
A
#
# COMPACT_ATOMS: atom_id res chain seq x y z
N MET A 1 -16.58 18.98 -7.13
CA MET A 1 -15.29 18.29 -6.92
C MET A 1 -14.30 19.00 -7.80
N ASP A 2 -13.33 19.70 -7.22
CA ASP A 2 -12.37 20.53 -7.95
C ASP A 2 -11.16 19.68 -8.35
N PHE A 3 -11.03 19.37 -9.64
CA PHE A 3 -9.90 18.61 -10.19
C PHE A 3 -8.66 19.50 -10.42
N SER A 4 -8.73 20.81 -10.13
CA SER A 4 -7.61 21.74 -10.27
C SER A 4 -6.62 21.69 -9.10
N GLN A 5 -7.02 21.11 -7.96
CA GLN A 5 -6.06 20.78 -6.90
C GLN A 5 -5.44 19.42 -7.17
N ALA A 6 -4.19 19.44 -7.62
CA ALA A 6 -3.35 18.25 -7.60
C ALA A 6 -3.15 17.80 -6.14
N HIS A 7 -4.04 16.95 -5.63
CA HIS A 7 -3.83 16.19 -4.41
C HIS A 7 -2.76 15.14 -4.69
N HIS A 8 -1.52 15.60 -4.81
CA HIS A 8 -0.39 14.76 -5.08
C HIS A 8 0.01 14.04 -3.79
N ILE A 9 -0.41 12.78 -3.67
CA ILE A 9 0.04 11.91 -2.58
C ILE A 9 1.51 11.60 -2.83
N ARG A 10 2.39 12.30 -2.12
CA ARG A 10 3.85 12.19 -2.28
C ARG A 10 4.38 10.77 -2.01
N ARG A 11 3.75 10.05 -1.10
CA ARG A 11 4.14 8.68 -0.71
C ARG A 11 2.91 7.82 -0.67
N SER A 12 2.89 6.78 -1.48
CA SER A 12 1.77 5.85 -1.57
C SER A 12 2.30 4.42 -1.67
N GLY A 13 1.39 3.48 -1.54
CA GLY A 13 1.66 2.10 -1.90
C GLY A 13 0.46 1.54 -2.64
N PHE A 14 0.72 0.67 -3.61
CA PHE A 14 -0.29 -0.10 -4.29
C PHE A 14 0.07 -1.58 -4.22
N GLY A 15 -0.93 -2.44 -4.21
CA GLY A 15 -0.69 -3.85 -4.02
C GLY A 15 -1.89 -4.70 -4.36
N PHE A 16 -1.66 -6.00 -4.38
CA PHE A 16 -2.68 -7.02 -4.58
C PHE A 16 -2.85 -7.81 -3.29
N VAL A 17 -4.10 -8.16 -3.01
CA VAL A 17 -4.45 -9.09 -1.95
C VAL A 17 -4.98 -10.34 -2.62
N GLU A 18 -4.33 -11.47 -2.39
CA GLU A 18 -4.65 -12.75 -3.01
C GLU A 18 -4.88 -13.81 -1.94
N ARG A 19 -5.82 -14.73 -2.19
CA ARG A 19 -6.06 -15.86 -1.30
C ARG A 19 -4.94 -16.88 -1.45
N VAL A 20 -4.43 -17.40 -0.34
CA VAL A 20 -3.49 -18.53 -0.34
C VAL A 20 -4.28 -19.81 -0.64
N VAL A 21 -4.14 -20.33 -1.86
CA VAL A 21 -4.98 -21.42 -2.40
C VAL A 21 -4.83 -22.72 -1.60
N ASP A 22 -3.64 -23.00 -1.08
CA ASP A 22 -3.32 -24.27 -0.40
C ASP A 22 -3.55 -24.24 1.12
N SER A 23 -4.15 -23.17 1.65
CA SER A 23 -4.45 -23.06 3.08
C SER A 23 -5.88 -23.55 3.38
N PRO A 24 -6.06 -24.48 4.34
CA PRO A 24 -7.39 -24.87 4.81
C PRO A 24 -8.08 -23.73 5.61
N GLN A 25 -7.32 -22.73 6.05
CA GLN A 25 -7.81 -21.50 6.66
C GLN A 25 -7.93 -20.39 5.60
N GLU A 26 -8.84 -19.43 5.81
CA GLU A 26 -8.95 -18.23 4.98
C GLU A 26 -7.77 -17.27 5.21
N ILE A 27 -6.63 -17.64 4.63
CA ILE A 27 -5.39 -16.85 4.69
C ILE A 27 -5.26 -16.06 3.39
N TYR A 28 -4.94 -14.78 3.53
CA TYR A 28 -4.71 -13.86 2.42
C TYR A 28 -3.27 -13.34 2.50
N LYS A 29 -2.62 -13.28 1.34
CA LYS A 29 -1.32 -12.64 1.15
C LYS A 29 -1.53 -11.26 0.55
N ALA A 30 -0.82 -10.26 1.05
CA ALA A 30 -0.77 -8.93 0.47
C ALA A 30 0.65 -8.64 -0.05
N ASP A 31 0.78 -8.39 -1.35
CA ASP A 31 2.01 -7.90 -1.98
C ASP A 31 1.86 -6.41 -2.24
N VAL A 32 2.72 -5.59 -1.64
CA VAL A 32 2.60 -4.13 -1.67
C VAL A 32 3.90 -3.51 -2.19
N ILE A 33 3.79 -2.66 -3.20
CA ILE A 33 4.87 -1.81 -3.71
C ILE A 33 4.67 -0.42 -3.17
N PHE A 34 5.70 0.13 -2.53
CA PHE A 34 5.71 1.50 -2.04
C PHE A 34 6.46 2.40 -3.01
N SER A 35 5.96 3.62 -3.17
CA SER A 35 6.62 4.62 -4.00
C SER A 35 6.64 6.00 -3.34
N GLU A 36 7.67 6.76 -3.67
CA GLU A 36 7.76 8.19 -3.41
C GLU A 36 7.84 8.94 -4.74
N SER A 37 6.94 9.88 -4.95
CA SER A 37 6.96 10.73 -6.13
C SER A 37 7.88 11.92 -5.95
N GLU A 38 8.67 12.20 -6.99
CA GLU A 38 9.59 13.33 -7.04
C GLU A 38 8.81 14.63 -7.19
N SER A 39 9.16 15.61 -6.36
CA SER A 39 8.51 16.92 -6.35
C SER A 39 8.54 17.57 -7.74
N GLY A 40 7.35 17.73 -8.34
CA GLY A 40 7.12 18.57 -9.52
C GLY A 40 7.58 18.02 -10.87
N LYS A 41 8.14 16.81 -10.96
CA LYS A 41 8.71 16.27 -12.22
C LYS A 41 8.14 14.92 -12.68
N GLY A 42 7.13 14.39 -11.98
CA GLY A 42 6.44 13.16 -12.39
C GLY A 42 7.29 11.88 -12.28
N GLY A 43 8.47 11.95 -11.67
CA GLY A 43 9.29 10.78 -11.37
C GLY A 43 8.69 9.98 -10.21
N GLU A 44 8.77 8.65 -10.28
CA GLU A 44 8.38 7.74 -9.20
C GLU A 44 9.59 6.92 -8.77
N LYS A 45 9.89 6.92 -7.47
CA LYS A 45 10.93 6.09 -6.87
C LYS A 45 10.30 4.95 -6.09
N TYR A 46 10.55 3.72 -6.50
CA TYR A 46 10.15 2.54 -5.73
C TYR A 46 11.00 2.41 -4.46
N LEU A 47 10.33 2.25 -3.33
CA LEU A 47 10.93 2.12 -2.01
C LEU A 47 10.99 0.64 -1.62
N GLN A 48 12.19 0.17 -1.28
CA GLN A 48 12.44 -1.24 -0.95
C GLN A 48 13.45 -1.35 0.20
N GLY A 49 13.39 -2.45 0.94
CA GLY A 49 14.35 -2.81 1.99
C GLY A 49 14.57 -1.69 3.01
N GLU A 50 15.83 -1.37 3.29
CA GLU A 50 16.21 -0.35 4.28
C GLU A 50 15.62 1.04 4.02
N ALA A 51 15.29 1.38 2.76
CA ALA A 51 14.67 2.66 2.43
C ALA A 51 13.24 2.80 3.00
N LEU A 52 12.57 1.69 3.32
CA LEU A 52 11.24 1.69 3.96
C LEU A 52 11.32 1.85 5.48
N VAL A 53 12.42 1.43 6.10
CA VAL A 53 12.59 1.46 7.56
C VAL A 53 12.27 2.82 8.19
N PRO A 54 12.78 3.98 7.71
CA PRO A 54 12.45 5.27 8.31
C PRO A 54 10.98 5.69 8.12
N LEU A 55 10.28 5.11 7.14
CA LEU A 55 8.86 5.39 6.88
C LEU A 55 7.93 4.53 7.72
N LEU A 56 8.40 3.36 8.14
CA LEU A 56 7.66 2.40 8.97
C LEU A 56 7.95 2.58 10.46
N ARG A 57 9.17 2.99 10.82
CA ARG A 57 9.60 3.14 12.21
C ARG A 57 8.76 4.21 12.93
N GLY A 58 8.26 3.85 14.11
CA GLY A 58 7.44 4.74 14.94
C GLY A 58 5.97 4.83 14.51
N ARG A 59 5.53 4.01 13.54
CA ARG A 59 4.12 3.83 13.21
C ARG A 59 3.65 2.49 13.75
N ASP A 60 2.45 2.46 14.31
CA ASP A 60 1.80 1.20 14.69
C ASP A 60 1.16 0.54 13.46
N TYR A 61 0.59 1.35 12.58
CA TYR A 61 -0.11 0.90 11.38
C TYR A 61 0.02 1.86 10.20
N ILE A 62 -0.28 1.34 9.01
CA ILE A 62 -0.51 2.10 7.78
C ILE A 62 -1.98 1.94 7.40
N SER A 63 -2.66 3.07 7.21
CA SER A 63 -4.02 3.08 6.70
C SER A 63 -4.05 2.64 5.24
N CYS A 64 -4.90 1.67 4.93
CA CYS A 64 -5.10 1.11 3.60
C CYS A 64 -6.59 1.09 3.26
N VAL A 65 -6.93 1.28 1.98
CA VAL A 65 -8.27 1.06 1.46
C VAL A 65 -8.13 0.13 0.26
N PHE A 66 -8.90 -0.94 0.25
CA PHE A 66 -8.98 -1.86 -0.87
C PHE A 66 -10.12 -1.45 -1.81
N ARG A 67 -9.89 -1.60 -3.11
CA ARG A 67 -10.85 -1.21 -4.15
C ARG A 67 -11.13 -2.38 -5.05
N VAL A 68 -12.40 -2.76 -5.16
CA VAL A 68 -12.89 -3.79 -6.10
C VAL A 68 -13.69 -3.14 -7.20
N HIS A 69 -13.40 -3.52 -8.44
CA HIS A 69 -14.23 -3.21 -9.58
C HIS A 69 -15.07 -4.43 -9.92
N THR A 70 -16.40 -4.35 -9.78
CA THR A 70 -17.30 -5.44 -10.20
C THR A 70 -17.72 -5.30 -11.66
N THR A 71 -17.71 -4.07 -12.18
CA THR A 71 -17.83 -3.73 -13.60
C THR A 71 -16.97 -2.50 -13.92
N THR A 72 -16.91 -2.08 -15.18
CA THR A 72 -16.19 -0.86 -15.61
C THR A 72 -16.70 0.44 -14.96
N TYR A 73 -17.90 0.44 -14.40
CA TYR A 73 -18.54 1.64 -13.81
C TYR A 73 -18.88 1.48 -12.33
N LYS A 74 -18.69 0.30 -11.74
CA LYS A 74 -19.03 0.02 -10.35
C LYS A 74 -17.77 -0.33 -9.56
N THR A 75 -17.38 0.61 -8.73
CA THR A 75 -16.23 0.52 -7.83
C THR A 75 -16.73 0.50 -6.39
N TYR A 76 -16.29 -0.50 -5.63
CA TYR A 76 -16.53 -0.61 -4.20
C TYR A 76 -15.22 -0.39 -3.45
N PHE A 77 -15.31 0.29 -2.31
CA PHE A 77 -14.18 0.51 -1.42
C PHE A 77 -14.43 -0.24 -0.13
N SER A 78 -13.38 -0.85 0.42
CA SER A 78 -13.44 -1.37 1.78
C SER A 78 -13.57 -0.23 2.78
N ASN A 79 -13.96 -0.57 4.01
CA ASN A 79 -13.65 0.30 5.15
C ASN A 79 -12.13 0.51 5.26
N LEU A 80 -11.72 1.55 5.99
CA LEU A 80 -10.32 1.77 6.29
C LEU A 80 -9.74 0.54 7.02
N MET A 81 -8.70 -0.03 6.47
CA MET A 81 -7.95 -1.14 7.06
C MET A 81 -6.64 -0.63 7.65
N TYR A 82 -6.17 -1.29 8.69
CA TYR A 82 -4.95 -0.92 9.40
C TYR A 82 -3.91 -2.03 9.23
N VAL A 83 -2.97 -1.83 8.31
CA VAL A 83 -1.88 -2.78 8.07
C VAL A 83 -0.81 -2.59 9.14
N PRO A 84 -0.47 -3.60 9.95
CA PRO A 84 0.53 -3.46 11.00
C PRO A 84 1.91 -3.12 10.44
N ALA A 85 2.46 -1.97 10.83
CA ALA A 85 3.75 -1.52 10.30
C ALA A 85 4.91 -2.38 10.81
N GLY A 86 4.76 -3.03 11.98
CA GLY A 86 5.75 -3.93 12.54
C GLY A 86 6.05 -5.15 11.66
N GLU A 87 5.04 -5.75 11.03
CA GLU A 87 5.23 -6.89 10.13
C GLU A 87 5.94 -6.48 8.84
N LEU A 88 5.59 -5.30 8.30
CA LEU A 88 6.29 -4.71 7.15
C LEU A 88 7.75 -4.38 7.49
N LEU A 89 8.01 -3.88 8.69
CA LEU A 89 9.37 -3.56 9.13
C LEU A 89 10.24 -4.82 9.23
N LYS A 90 9.71 -5.91 9.79
CA LYS A 90 10.41 -7.21 9.81
C LYS A 90 10.77 -7.67 8.40
N ALA A 91 9.84 -7.58 7.46
CA ALA A 91 10.06 -7.93 6.06
C ALA A 91 11.11 -7.02 5.39
N ALA A 92 11.06 -5.71 5.63
CA ALA A 92 11.99 -4.73 5.06
C ALA A 92 13.45 -4.91 5.54
N THR A 93 13.65 -5.51 6.72
CA THR A 93 14.98 -5.80 7.28
C THR A 93 15.48 -7.22 7.01
N LYS A 94 14.67 -8.07 6.37
CA LYS A 94 15.04 -9.46 6.09
C LYS A 94 15.99 -9.46 4.88
N LYS A 95 17.25 -9.86 5.11
CA LYS A 95 18.27 -10.05 4.05
C LYS A 95 17.92 -11.20 3.13
#